data_AF-A0A7Y4WI09-F1
#
_entry.id   AF-A0A7Y4WI09-F1
#
_cell.length_a   1.000
_cell.length_b   1.000
_cell.length_c   1.000
_cell.angle_alpha   90.00
_cell.angle_beta   90.00
_cell.angle_gamma   90.00
#
_symmetry.space_group_name_H-M   'P 1'
#
loop_
_entity.id
_entity.type
_entity.pdbx_description
1 polymer ?
#
loop_
_entity_poly.entity_id
_entity_poly.type
_entity_poly.pdbx_seq_one_letter_code
_entity_poly.pdbx_strand_id
1 'polypeptide(L)'
;MKPRVLLILCGPVFSVLASLGSAQLPFPIDKNQRLEELGDAFTVTGRVRIPRRLSIEAMRAITIQGKGADATLEISGAVKMRAATGGQIVFRDVWVELTPECKEITLANCIFKGRGGIRPSPDGPSDTKISFDRVEFERSASMTIEASSGSILMDTCYLDGPLVLRGVPRSETVKSGFSISVYGSSGKVEGQVRGLLGGITVEGIRDGTIRTCDMAGPQALFIDNGKLALDGNNVRSKRVEFRNTASVGFNGLKITKCDFRAEKLVLSSPQGQPERLTFDDCFFRGLEDPDTIRKEMLEDSKNSASGAEAVLRSVRPQPHGLAGVEG
;
A
#
# COMPACT_ATOMS: atom_id res chain seq x y z
N MET A 1 68.80 17.29 27.11
CA MET A 1 67.67 18.22 26.94
C MET A 1 66.72 17.66 25.90
N LYS A 2 65.49 17.30 26.30
CA LYS A 2 64.41 16.80 25.45
C LYS A 2 63.16 17.64 25.72
N PRO A 3 62.38 18.06 24.71
CA PRO A 3 61.23 18.92 24.92
C PRO A 3 60.03 18.10 25.42
N ARG A 4 59.31 18.66 26.40
CA ARG A 4 58.00 18.16 26.84
C ARG A 4 56.94 18.66 25.86
N VAL A 5 56.24 17.73 25.21
CA VAL A 5 55.06 18.02 24.39
C VAL A 5 53.85 18.13 25.31
N LEU A 6 53.21 19.29 25.30
CA LEU A 6 51.95 19.58 25.99
C LEU A 6 50.80 19.12 25.07
N LEU A 7 50.06 18.08 25.48
CA LEU A 7 48.83 17.67 24.81
C LEU A 7 47.67 18.54 25.30
N ILE A 8 47.12 19.38 24.42
CA ILE A 8 45.87 20.12 24.64
C ILE A 8 44.72 19.20 24.18
N LEU A 9 43.94 18.72 25.15
CA LEU A 9 42.67 18.03 24.91
C LEU A 9 41.60 19.07 24.50
N CYS A 10 41.36 19.22 23.21
CA CYS A 10 40.14 19.83 22.69
C CYS A 10 38.99 18.82 22.85
N GLY A 11 38.16 19.00 23.88
CA GLY A 11 36.90 18.29 24.01
C GLY A 11 35.89 18.78 22.95
N PRO A 12 35.10 17.89 22.33
CA PRO A 12 34.01 18.33 21.46
C PRO A 12 32.90 18.93 22.33
N VAL A 13 32.62 20.21 22.10
CA VAL A 13 31.40 20.88 22.58
C VAL A 13 30.24 20.24 21.82
N PHE A 14 29.55 19.30 22.46
CA PHE A 14 28.23 18.87 22.04
C PHE A 14 27.27 20.04 22.22
N SER A 15 27.07 20.81 21.15
CA SER A 15 25.95 21.74 21.06
C SER A 15 24.65 20.92 20.96
N VAL A 16 24.04 20.65 22.11
CA VAL A 16 22.65 20.22 22.21
C VAL A 16 21.79 21.42 21.80
N LEU A 17 21.41 21.49 20.52
CA LEU A 17 20.30 22.31 20.09
C LEU A 17 19.03 21.66 20.66
N ALA A 18 18.63 22.09 21.85
CA ALA A 18 17.30 21.82 22.36
C ALA A 18 16.29 22.39 21.36
N SER A 19 15.50 21.52 20.71
CA SER A 19 14.39 21.97 19.90
C SER A 19 13.42 22.72 20.81
N LEU A 20 13.25 24.02 20.59
CA LEU A 20 12.15 24.78 21.16
C LEU A 20 10.86 24.08 20.71
N GLY A 21 10.26 23.32 21.63
CA GLY A 21 9.04 22.57 21.37
C GLY A 21 7.94 23.55 20.99
N SER A 22 7.59 23.60 19.71
CA SER A 22 6.36 24.24 19.24
C SER A 22 5.21 23.70 20.08
N ALA A 23 4.45 24.59 20.73
CA ALA A 23 3.30 24.20 21.53
C ALA A 23 2.36 23.33 20.67
N GLN A 24 2.17 22.06 21.07
CA GLN A 24 1.31 21.16 20.33
C GLN A 24 -0.15 21.53 20.59
N LEU A 25 -0.89 21.83 19.53
CA LEU A 25 -2.31 22.19 19.62
C LEU A 25 -3.19 20.95 19.44
N PRO A 26 -4.41 20.90 20.00
CA PRO A 26 -5.34 19.81 19.70
C PRO A 26 -5.68 19.81 18.19
N PHE A 27 -5.94 18.63 17.63
CA PHE A 27 -6.28 18.52 16.22
C PHE A 27 -7.56 19.32 15.89
N PRO A 28 -7.56 20.14 14.82
CA PRO A 28 -8.68 21.00 14.43
C PRO A 28 -9.90 20.18 13.97
N ILE A 29 -11.09 20.56 14.46
CA ILE A 29 -12.38 19.91 14.15
C ILE A 29 -13.34 20.90 13.44
N ASP A 30 -12.86 22.05 12.98
CA ASP A 30 -13.71 23.01 12.24
C ASP A 30 -13.71 22.71 10.73
N LYS A 31 -14.89 22.75 10.10
CA LYS A 31 -15.16 22.31 8.72
C LYS A 31 -14.46 23.17 7.65
N ASN A 32 -14.13 24.42 7.95
CA ASN A 32 -13.61 25.38 6.96
C ASN A 32 -12.17 25.84 7.26
N GLN A 33 -11.45 25.13 8.13
CA GLN A 33 -10.18 25.63 8.66
C GLN A 33 -9.02 25.41 7.68
N ARG A 34 -8.48 26.51 7.14
CA ARG A 34 -7.15 26.52 6.52
C ARG A 34 -6.11 26.62 7.64
N LEU A 35 -5.17 25.69 7.71
CA LEU A 35 -4.17 25.64 8.79
C LEU A 35 -3.00 26.61 8.58
N GLU A 36 -3.24 27.72 7.88
CA GLU A 36 -2.25 28.78 7.67
C GLU A 36 -1.88 29.48 9.00
N GLU A 37 -2.76 29.41 10.02
CA GLU A 37 -2.63 30.17 11.27
C GLU A 37 -2.40 29.33 12.55
N LEU A 38 -2.49 27.99 12.48
CA LEU A 38 -2.71 27.13 13.66
C LEU A 38 -1.51 26.30 14.12
N GLY A 39 -0.29 26.74 13.83
CA GLY A 39 0.94 26.11 14.31
C GLY A 39 1.37 24.88 13.49
N ASP A 40 2.63 24.49 13.69
CA ASP A 40 3.30 23.46 12.88
C ASP A 40 3.10 22.03 13.44
N ALA A 41 2.45 21.88 14.60
CA ALA A 41 2.29 20.60 15.30
C ALA A 41 0.94 20.45 16.03
N PHE A 42 0.23 19.36 15.72
CA PHE A 42 -1.05 18.97 16.33
C PHE A 42 -0.93 17.67 17.11
N THR A 43 -1.80 17.49 18.11
CA THR A 43 -1.93 16.26 18.90
C THR A 43 -3.30 15.62 18.70
N VAL A 44 -3.30 14.29 18.51
CA VAL A 44 -4.48 13.42 18.54
C VAL A 44 -4.39 12.57 19.80
N THR A 45 -5.39 12.65 20.69
CA THR A 45 -5.48 11.80 21.89
C THR A 45 -6.81 11.06 21.85
N GLY A 46 -6.77 9.74 21.96
CA GLY A 46 -7.96 8.90 21.76
C GLY A 46 -8.54 9.05 20.36
N ARG A 47 -9.85 8.87 20.23
CA ARG A 47 -10.57 8.89 18.95
C ARG A 47 -11.15 10.28 18.69
N VAL A 48 -10.81 10.86 17.55
CA VAL A 48 -11.25 12.19 17.13
C VAL A 48 -12.05 12.05 15.84
N ARG A 49 -13.33 12.41 15.89
CA ARG A 49 -14.20 12.38 14.72
C ARG A 49 -13.95 13.58 13.82
N ILE A 50 -13.55 13.32 12.59
CA ILE A 50 -13.35 14.33 11.56
C ILE A 50 -14.71 14.76 10.99
N PRO A 51 -15.01 16.07 10.92
CA PRO A 51 -16.23 16.55 10.30
C PRO A 51 -16.33 16.13 8.83
N ARG A 52 -17.57 15.92 8.38
CA ARG A 52 -17.84 15.71 6.95
C ARG A 52 -17.36 16.94 6.16
N ARG A 53 -16.59 16.71 5.09
CA ARG A 53 -16.06 17.72 4.15
C ARG A 53 -14.91 18.58 4.70
N LEU A 54 -14.08 18.04 5.59
CA LEU A 54 -12.88 18.73 6.03
C LEU A 54 -11.84 18.82 4.89
N SER A 55 -11.28 20.01 4.67
CA SER A 55 -10.15 20.22 3.77
C SER A 55 -9.03 20.92 4.52
N ILE A 56 -7.92 20.23 4.74
CA ILE A 56 -6.69 20.78 5.29
C ILE A 56 -5.72 21.05 4.15
N GLU A 57 -5.35 22.32 3.98
CA GLU A 57 -4.29 22.74 3.07
C GLU A 57 -3.19 23.42 3.89
N ALA A 58 -1.98 22.88 3.77
CA ALA A 58 -0.82 23.30 4.54
C ALA A 58 0.24 23.90 3.62
N MET A 59 0.67 25.13 3.90
CA MET A 59 1.77 25.75 3.15
C MET A 59 3.15 25.37 3.71
N ARG A 60 3.20 24.87 4.94
CA ARG A 60 4.41 24.48 5.68
C ARG A 60 4.34 23.02 6.10
N ALA A 61 5.45 22.50 6.63
CA ALA A 61 5.48 21.18 7.24
C ALA A 61 4.58 21.15 8.48
N ILE A 62 3.65 20.20 8.55
CA ILE A 62 2.76 19.99 9.70
C ILE A 62 3.02 18.60 10.26
N THR A 63 3.15 18.49 11.58
CA THR A 63 3.16 17.19 12.27
C THR A 63 1.85 16.96 13.01
N ILE A 64 1.24 15.80 12.82
CA ILE A 64 0.07 15.34 13.58
C ILE A 64 0.54 14.14 14.41
N GLN A 65 0.68 14.35 15.71
CA GLN A 65 1.22 13.38 16.65
C GLN A 65 0.12 12.68 17.42
N GLY A 66 0.11 11.34 17.40
CA GLY A 66 -0.72 10.54 18.27
C GLY A 66 -0.14 10.45 19.68
N LYS A 67 -1.00 10.54 20.70
CA LYS A 67 -0.68 10.24 22.10
C LYS A 67 -1.54 9.09 22.61
N GLY A 68 -0.89 8.01 22.99
CA GLY A 68 -1.53 6.77 23.45
C GLY A 68 -1.75 5.76 22.31
N ALA A 69 -2.15 4.55 22.69
CA ALA A 69 -2.28 3.42 21.75
C ALA A 69 -3.45 3.56 20.76
N ASP A 70 -4.44 4.40 21.07
CA ASP A 70 -5.67 4.55 20.27
C ASP A 70 -5.85 5.97 19.68
N ALA A 71 -4.74 6.67 19.42
CA ALA A 71 -4.79 7.97 18.74
C ALA A 71 -5.29 7.82 17.30
N THR A 72 -6.55 8.18 17.08
CA THR A 72 -7.30 7.83 15.87
C THR A 72 -8.05 9.05 15.31
N LEU A 73 -7.98 9.24 13.99
CA LEU A 73 -8.83 10.16 13.23
C LEU A 73 -9.92 9.34 12.53
N GLU A 74 -11.17 9.51 12.97
CA GLU A 74 -12.32 8.81 12.38
C GLU A 74 -12.91 9.66 11.25
N ILE A 75 -12.74 9.21 10.01
CA ILE A 75 -13.15 9.96 8.83
C ILE A 75 -14.53 9.53 8.39
N SER A 76 -15.47 10.48 8.40
CA SER A 76 -16.82 10.35 7.82
C SER A 76 -17.00 11.33 6.66
N GLY A 77 -17.72 10.95 5.60
CA GLY A 77 -17.93 11.82 4.43
C GLY A 77 -16.68 11.94 3.55
N ALA A 78 -16.32 13.16 3.16
CA ALA A 78 -15.16 13.41 2.31
C ALA A 78 -14.10 14.20 3.07
N VAL A 79 -12.82 13.85 2.91
CA VAL A 79 -11.69 14.55 3.52
C VAL A 79 -10.59 14.77 2.51
N LYS A 80 -10.00 15.97 2.51
CA LYS A 80 -8.81 16.30 1.73
C LYS A 80 -7.74 16.82 2.68
N MET A 81 -6.54 16.27 2.62
CA MET A 81 -5.38 16.79 3.34
C MET A 81 -4.22 16.91 2.36
N ARG A 82 -3.69 18.11 2.19
CA ARG A 82 -2.63 18.41 1.23
C ARG A 82 -1.63 19.37 1.82
N ALA A 83 -0.34 19.10 1.62
CA ALA A 83 0.68 20.15 1.69
C ALA A 83 1.01 20.72 0.31
N ALA A 84 1.31 22.02 0.26
CA ALA A 84 1.83 22.70 -0.92
C ALA A 84 3.23 22.16 -1.30
N THR A 85 3.67 22.41 -2.53
CA THR A 85 4.95 21.92 -3.06
C THR A 85 6.12 22.31 -2.16
N GLY A 86 6.82 21.32 -1.60
CA GLY A 86 7.95 21.49 -0.66
C GLY A 86 7.57 21.42 0.82
N GLY A 87 6.27 21.47 1.14
CA GLY A 87 5.72 21.17 2.47
C GLY A 87 5.29 19.70 2.56
N GLN A 88 5.03 19.25 3.79
CA GLN A 88 4.68 17.86 4.05
C GLN A 88 3.79 17.73 5.30
N ILE A 89 2.80 16.84 5.27
CA ILE A 89 2.03 16.47 6.46
C ILE A 89 2.57 15.15 7.02
N VAL A 90 3.04 15.14 8.27
CA VAL A 90 3.58 13.96 8.94
C VAL A 90 2.55 13.44 9.95
N PHE A 91 2.00 12.26 9.71
CA PHE A 91 1.22 11.52 10.70
C PHE A 91 2.17 10.64 11.50
N ARG A 92 2.42 10.96 12.77
CA ARG A 92 3.29 10.16 13.65
C ARG A 92 2.46 9.46 14.72
N ASP A 93 2.48 8.13 14.72
CA ASP A 93 1.76 7.29 15.68
C ASP A 93 0.24 7.52 15.67
N VAL A 94 -0.34 7.80 14.49
CA VAL A 94 -1.77 8.08 14.30
C VAL A 94 -2.40 7.05 13.38
N TRP A 95 -3.60 6.59 13.76
CA TRP A 95 -4.47 5.80 12.90
C TRP A 95 -5.48 6.69 12.20
N VAL A 96 -5.69 6.44 10.91
CA VAL A 96 -6.80 6.98 10.14
C VAL A 96 -7.79 5.84 9.91
N GLU A 97 -9.03 6.03 10.36
CA GLU A 97 -10.10 5.07 10.20
C GLU A 97 -11.14 5.57 9.21
N LEU A 98 -11.39 4.76 8.18
CA LEU A 98 -12.41 5.04 7.17
C LEU A 98 -13.73 4.42 7.62
N THR A 99 -14.67 5.25 8.10
CA THR A 99 -15.98 4.75 8.56
C THR A 99 -16.83 4.29 7.37
N PRO A 100 -17.92 3.52 7.59
CA PRO A 100 -18.87 3.18 6.53
C PRO A 100 -19.48 4.40 5.80
N GLU A 101 -19.50 5.56 6.47
CA GLU A 101 -19.97 6.83 5.91
C GLU A 101 -18.90 7.56 5.09
N CYS A 102 -17.65 7.09 5.10
CA CYS A 102 -16.57 7.68 4.32
C CYS A 102 -16.79 7.44 2.82
N LYS A 103 -16.86 8.53 2.08
CA LYS A 103 -17.07 8.57 0.63
C LYS A 103 -15.76 8.80 -0.11
N GLU A 104 -14.89 9.65 0.43
CA GLU A 104 -13.65 10.03 -0.24
C GLU A 104 -12.57 10.46 0.75
N ILE A 105 -11.34 10.06 0.49
CA ILE A 105 -10.15 10.60 1.15
C ILE A 105 -9.12 10.95 0.08
N THR A 106 -8.65 12.18 0.10
CA THR A 106 -7.54 12.65 -0.75
C THR A 106 -6.38 13.07 0.13
N LEU A 107 -5.24 12.42 0.01
CA LEU A 107 -4.00 12.76 0.72
C LEU A 107 -2.91 13.15 -0.28
N ALA A 108 -2.26 14.29 -0.08
CA ALA A 108 -1.20 14.76 -0.95
C ALA A 108 0.01 15.32 -0.18
N ASN A 109 1.22 14.83 -0.49
CA ASN A 109 2.46 15.13 0.24
C ASN A 109 2.35 14.77 1.73
N CYS A 110 1.99 13.52 2.01
CA CYS A 110 1.77 13.00 3.37
C CYS A 110 2.74 11.86 3.70
N ILE A 111 3.21 11.77 4.93
CA ILE A 111 4.01 10.63 5.40
C ILE A 111 3.43 10.07 6.70
N PHE A 112 3.25 8.76 6.76
CA PHE A 112 2.92 8.00 7.96
C PHE A 112 4.19 7.42 8.58
N LYS A 113 4.46 7.78 9.84
CA LYS A 113 5.62 7.36 10.63
C LYS A 113 5.20 6.70 11.94
N GLY A 114 6.06 5.82 12.45
CA GLY A 114 5.81 5.15 13.73
C GLY A 114 4.66 4.14 13.65
N ARG A 115 3.97 3.90 14.77
CA ARG A 115 2.87 2.93 14.89
C ARG A 115 1.57 3.57 14.44
N GLY A 116 1.16 3.35 13.20
CA GLY A 116 -0.05 3.97 12.66
C GLY A 116 -0.31 3.63 11.20
N GLY A 117 -1.06 4.50 10.53
CA GLY A 117 -1.42 4.35 9.12
C GLY A 117 -2.93 4.34 8.93
N ILE A 118 -3.42 3.51 8.01
CA ILE A 118 -4.85 3.40 7.72
C ILE A 118 -5.34 2.03 8.17
N ARG A 119 -6.46 1.98 8.89
CA ARG A 119 -7.07 0.73 9.35
C ARG A 119 -8.58 0.73 9.14
N PRO A 120 -9.22 -0.46 9.12
CA PRO A 120 -10.67 -0.58 9.07
C PRO A 120 -11.34 0.09 10.27
N SER A 121 -12.53 0.63 10.04
CA SER A 121 -13.40 1.09 11.13
C SER A 121 -14.06 -0.11 11.81
N PRO A 122 -14.20 -0.10 13.16
CA PRO A 122 -14.95 -1.13 13.87
C PRO A 122 -16.45 -1.14 13.50
N ASP A 123 -16.96 -0.04 12.93
CA ASP A 123 -18.35 0.10 12.51
C ASP A 123 -18.66 -0.61 11.17
N GLY A 124 -17.63 -1.16 10.52
CA GLY A 124 -17.76 -1.97 9.31
C GLY A 124 -17.06 -1.39 8.06
N PRO A 125 -17.25 -2.02 6.90
CA PRO A 125 -16.50 -1.72 5.69
C PRO A 125 -16.95 -0.40 5.02
N SER A 126 -15.99 0.26 4.39
CA SER A 126 -16.20 1.53 3.68
C SER A 126 -16.47 1.33 2.18
N ASP A 127 -17.10 2.32 1.54
CA ASP A 127 -17.21 2.44 0.07
C ASP A 127 -16.28 3.53 -0.49
N THR A 128 -15.17 3.77 0.20
CA THR A 128 -14.39 5.00 0.02
C THR A 128 -13.59 5.01 -1.28
N LYS A 129 -13.55 6.17 -1.93
CA LYS A 129 -12.54 6.49 -2.95
C LYS A 129 -11.31 7.09 -2.27
N ILE A 130 -10.16 6.48 -2.49
CA ILE A 130 -8.89 6.88 -1.92
C ILE A 130 -8.03 7.42 -3.04
N SER A 131 -7.57 8.65 -2.91
CA SER A 131 -6.67 9.32 -3.86
C SER A 131 -5.41 9.76 -3.13
N PHE A 132 -4.27 9.15 -3.45
CA PHE A 132 -2.97 9.49 -2.89
C PHE A 132 -2.06 10.09 -3.95
N ASP A 133 -1.42 11.21 -3.63
CA ASP A 133 -0.38 11.84 -4.43
C ASP A 133 0.84 12.08 -3.54
N ARG A 134 1.98 11.46 -3.83
CA ARG A 134 3.20 11.58 -3.00
C ARG A 134 2.93 11.25 -1.53
N VAL A 135 2.35 10.07 -1.30
CA VAL A 135 2.09 9.55 0.05
C VAL A 135 3.09 8.45 0.39
N GLU A 136 3.68 8.53 1.58
CA GLU A 136 4.65 7.54 2.05
C GLU A 136 4.17 6.86 3.34
N PHE A 137 4.37 5.55 3.41
CA PHE A 137 4.22 4.77 4.63
C PHE A 137 5.57 4.18 4.98
N GLU A 138 6.15 4.58 6.11
CA GLU A 138 7.35 3.92 6.64
C GLU A 138 7.04 2.47 7.02
N ARG A 139 8.08 1.63 7.14
CA ARG A 139 7.97 0.19 7.46
C ARG A 139 7.12 -0.12 8.70
N SER A 140 7.09 0.79 9.68
CA SER A 140 6.32 0.62 10.91
C SER A 140 4.85 1.01 10.79
N ALA A 141 4.49 1.77 9.74
CA ALA A 141 3.12 2.11 9.43
C ALA A 141 2.51 1.06 8.50
N SER A 142 1.18 0.94 8.48
CA SER A 142 0.51 -0.05 7.65
C SER A 142 -0.78 0.49 7.05
N MET A 143 -1.24 -0.12 5.97
CA MET A 143 -2.49 0.24 5.31
C MET A 143 -3.35 -1.00 5.19
N THR A 144 -4.41 -1.07 5.99
CA THR A 144 -5.43 -2.11 5.91
C THR A 144 -6.77 -1.48 5.58
N ILE A 145 -7.44 -1.99 4.54
CA ILE A 145 -8.75 -1.52 4.11
C ILE A 145 -9.69 -2.70 4.02
N GLU A 146 -10.83 -2.56 4.69
CA GLU A 146 -12.01 -3.39 4.47
C GLU A 146 -13.02 -2.59 3.66
N ALA A 147 -13.33 -3.09 2.47
CA ALA A 147 -14.17 -2.40 1.51
C ALA A 147 -15.32 -3.29 1.03
N SER A 148 -16.51 -2.72 1.03
CA SER A 148 -17.66 -3.27 0.29
C SER A 148 -17.66 -2.77 -1.14
N SER A 149 -17.15 -1.56 -1.38
CA SER A 149 -16.81 -1.11 -2.72
C SER A 149 -15.76 0.00 -2.67
N GLY A 150 -15.32 0.50 -3.82
CA GLY A 150 -14.51 1.71 -3.88
C GLY A 150 -13.33 1.61 -4.82
N SER A 151 -12.40 2.54 -4.66
CA SER A 151 -11.20 2.57 -5.47
C SER A 151 -10.02 3.19 -4.76
N ILE A 152 -8.82 2.73 -5.08
CA ILE A 152 -7.57 3.39 -4.68
C ILE A 152 -6.86 3.86 -5.93
N LEU A 153 -6.62 5.15 -5.99
CA LEU A 153 -5.73 5.79 -6.94
C LEU A 153 -4.48 6.23 -6.18
N MET A 154 -3.33 5.70 -6.53
CA MET A 154 -2.05 6.16 -5.98
C MET A 154 -1.22 6.75 -7.11
N ASP A 155 -0.67 7.94 -6.90
CA ASP A 155 0.33 8.58 -7.75
C ASP A 155 1.59 8.82 -6.92
N THR A 156 2.74 8.36 -7.41
CA THR A 156 4.04 8.68 -6.79
C THR A 156 4.11 8.25 -5.31
N CYS A 157 3.45 7.15 -4.95
CA CYS A 157 3.40 6.67 -3.57
C CYS A 157 4.48 5.63 -3.24
N TYR A 158 4.82 5.56 -1.95
CA TYR A 158 5.80 4.63 -1.39
C TYR A 158 5.21 3.93 -0.16
N LEU A 159 5.05 2.62 -0.21
CA LEU A 159 4.52 1.84 0.92
C LEU A 159 5.55 0.81 1.36
N ASP A 160 6.41 1.16 2.31
CA ASP A 160 7.33 0.21 2.97
C ASP A 160 6.61 -0.71 3.95
N GLY A 161 5.48 -0.25 4.47
CA GLY A 161 4.54 -1.05 5.23
C GLY A 161 3.67 -1.94 4.32
N PRO A 162 3.10 -3.03 4.84
CA PRO A 162 2.23 -3.89 4.07
C PRO A 162 0.90 -3.19 3.73
N LEU A 163 0.41 -3.47 2.52
CA LEU A 163 -0.94 -3.14 2.08
C LEU A 163 -1.84 -4.38 2.19
N VAL A 164 -2.93 -4.30 2.94
CA VAL A 164 -3.93 -5.36 3.06
C VAL A 164 -5.29 -4.84 2.59
N LEU A 165 -5.88 -5.51 1.61
CA LEU A 165 -7.17 -5.16 1.03
C LEU A 165 -8.11 -6.35 1.17
N ARG A 166 -9.23 -6.14 1.87
CA ARG A 166 -10.23 -7.16 2.16
C ARG A 166 -11.59 -6.76 1.62
N GLY A 167 -12.16 -7.63 0.80
CA GLY A 167 -13.53 -7.52 0.33
C GLY A 167 -14.50 -8.03 1.38
N VAL A 168 -15.36 -7.14 1.88
CA VAL A 168 -16.41 -7.50 2.85
C VAL A 168 -17.77 -7.30 2.18
N PRO A 169 -18.51 -8.37 1.84
CA PRO A 169 -19.83 -8.24 1.24
C PRO A 169 -20.81 -7.63 2.25
N ARG A 170 -21.69 -6.73 1.78
CA ARG A 170 -22.75 -6.14 2.64
C ARG A 170 -23.97 -7.04 2.77
N SER A 171 -24.17 -7.94 1.83
CA SER A 171 -25.22 -8.95 1.82
C SER A 171 -24.85 -10.06 0.83
N GLU A 172 -25.64 -11.13 0.78
CA GLU A 172 -25.48 -12.19 -0.24
C GLU A 172 -25.68 -11.67 -1.67
N THR A 173 -26.44 -10.58 -1.84
CA THR A 173 -26.78 -9.99 -3.15
C THR A 173 -25.85 -8.85 -3.55
N VAL A 174 -25.23 -8.15 -2.59
CA VAL A 174 -24.31 -7.03 -2.83
C VAL A 174 -22.87 -7.52 -2.77
N LYS A 175 -22.29 -7.76 -3.95
CA LYS A 175 -20.90 -8.20 -4.12
C LYS A 175 -19.92 -7.10 -3.70
N SER A 176 -18.80 -7.49 -3.10
CA SER A 176 -17.68 -6.57 -2.83
C SER A 176 -16.96 -6.21 -4.13
N GLY A 177 -16.95 -4.94 -4.52
CA GLY A 177 -16.40 -4.47 -5.80
C GLY A 177 -15.33 -3.40 -5.64
N PHE A 178 -14.05 -3.68 -5.91
CA PHE A 178 -12.95 -2.78 -5.59
C PHE A 178 -11.92 -2.66 -6.72
N SER A 179 -11.57 -1.44 -7.12
CA SER A 179 -10.55 -1.19 -8.14
C SER A 179 -9.33 -0.47 -7.56
N ILE A 180 -8.14 -1.04 -7.75
CA ILE A 180 -6.87 -0.41 -7.39
C ILE A 180 -6.13 -0.06 -8.67
N SER A 181 -5.77 1.21 -8.79
CA SER A 181 -4.88 1.68 -9.85
C SER A 181 -3.75 2.45 -9.19
N VAL A 182 -2.53 1.92 -9.30
CA VAL A 182 -1.33 2.62 -8.81
C VAL A 182 -0.62 3.10 -10.06
N TYR A 183 -0.53 4.42 -10.24
CA TYR A 183 0.20 5.07 -11.32
C TYR A 183 1.41 5.80 -10.72
N GLY A 184 2.43 6.10 -11.53
CA GLY A 184 3.57 6.92 -11.07
C GLY A 184 4.41 6.33 -9.92
N SER A 185 4.10 5.11 -9.46
CA SER A 185 4.91 4.30 -8.54
C SER A 185 6.05 3.57 -9.26
N SER A 186 6.29 3.93 -10.51
CA SER A 186 7.36 3.43 -11.35
C SER A 186 8.63 4.23 -11.17
N GLY A 187 9.76 3.53 -11.05
CA GLY A 187 11.10 4.12 -11.12
C GLY A 187 11.70 4.54 -9.78
N LYS A 188 12.90 5.14 -9.88
CA LYS A 188 13.60 5.76 -8.76
C LYS A 188 13.35 7.26 -8.81
N VAL A 189 12.84 7.86 -7.75
CA VAL A 189 12.95 9.31 -7.55
C VAL A 189 13.89 9.54 -6.39
N GLU A 190 14.92 10.34 -6.65
CA GLU A 190 16.03 10.56 -5.71
C GLU A 190 16.71 9.25 -5.27
N GLY A 191 16.73 8.24 -6.15
CA GLY A 191 17.33 6.93 -5.87
C GLY A 191 16.43 5.93 -5.12
N GLN A 192 15.24 6.34 -4.66
CA GLN A 192 14.32 5.48 -3.93
C GLN A 192 13.30 4.83 -4.85
N VAL A 193 13.16 3.51 -4.73
CA VAL A 193 12.22 2.69 -5.49
C VAL A 193 10.80 2.95 -4.99
N ARG A 194 9.86 3.23 -5.89
CA ARG A 194 8.46 3.49 -5.54
C ARG A 194 7.61 2.21 -5.58
N GLY A 195 6.37 2.29 -5.07
CA GLY A 195 5.40 1.20 -5.10
C GLY A 195 5.15 0.52 -3.76
N LEU A 196 4.65 -0.71 -3.83
CA LEU A 196 4.22 -1.51 -2.69
C LEU A 196 5.40 -2.34 -2.18
N LEU A 197 6.33 -1.71 -1.46
CA LEU A 197 7.57 -2.33 -1.01
C LEU A 197 7.41 -3.25 0.21
N GLY A 198 6.38 -3.03 1.03
CA GLY A 198 6.04 -3.91 2.16
C GLY A 198 5.30 -5.19 1.75
N GLY A 199 4.98 -5.36 0.47
CA GLY A 199 4.10 -6.41 -0.02
C GLY A 199 2.63 -6.01 -0.06
N ILE A 200 1.83 -6.89 -0.67
CA ILE A 200 0.38 -6.71 -0.81
C ILE A 200 -0.36 -8.00 -0.50
N THR A 201 -1.46 -7.89 0.24
CA THR A 201 -2.44 -8.96 0.44
C THR A 201 -3.80 -8.49 -0.07
N VAL A 202 -4.43 -9.26 -0.95
CA VAL A 202 -5.77 -9.01 -1.48
C VAL A 202 -6.64 -10.23 -1.25
N GLU A 203 -7.70 -10.06 -0.47
CA GLU A 203 -8.51 -11.15 0.04
C GLU A 203 -10.01 -10.88 -0.17
N GLY A 204 -10.75 -11.87 -0.69
CA GLY A 204 -12.22 -11.83 -0.71
C GLY A 204 -12.86 -10.78 -1.64
N ILE A 205 -12.10 -10.20 -2.58
CA ILE A 205 -12.63 -9.21 -3.54
C ILE A 205 -13.44 -9.94 -4.61
N ARG A 206 -14.74 -9.64 -4.76
CA ARG A 206 -15.61 -10.35 -5.73
C ARG A 206 -15.51 -9.82 -7.15
N ASP A 207 -15.25 -8.53 -7.32
CA ASP A 207 -15.00 -7.89 -8.61
C ASP A 207 -13.94 -6.78 -8.45
N GLY A 208 -12.91 -6.77 -9.28
CA GLY A 208 -11.84 -5.79 -9.15
C GLY A 208 -10.79 -5.81 -10.23
N THR A 209 -9.94 -4.80 -10.18
CA THR A 209 -8.79 -4.66 -11.06
C THR A 209 -7.63 -4.08 -10.28
N ILE A 210 -6.44 -4.65 -10.43
CA ILE A 210 -5.17 -4.15 -9.94
C ILE A 210 -4.30 -3.94 -11.17
N ARG A 211 -3.99 -2.68 -11.45
CA ARG A 211 -3.25 -2.33 -12.66
C ARG A 211 -2.11 -1.38 -12.40
N THR A 212 -1.07 -1.52 -13.23
CA THR A 212 0.08 -0.60 -13.27
C THR A 212 0.86 -0.52 -11.94
N CYS A 213 0.70 -1.52 -11.08
CA CYS A 213 1.32 -1.55 -9.75
C CYS A 213 2.74 -2.13 -9.80
N ASP A 214 3.69 -1.51 -9.10
CA ASP A 214 4.96 -2.15 -8.74
C ASP A 214 4.81 -2.83 -7.38
N MET A 215 4.70 -4.15 -7.39
CA MET A 215 4.48 -5.00 -6.22
C MET A 215 5.80 -5.62 -5.79
N ALA A 216 6.47 -5.00 -4.83
CA ALA A 216 7.71 -5.48 -4.26
C ALA A 216 7.51 -6.04 -2.85
N GLY A 217 8.61 -6.29 -2.16
CA GLY A 217 8.57 -6.79 -0.78
C GLY A 217 8.62 -8.30 -0.67
N PRO A 218 8.31 -8.83 0.53
CA PRO A 218 8.44 -10.25 0.80
C PRO A 218 7.39 -11.08 0.06
N GLN A 219 6.16 -10.57 -0.10
CA GLN A 219 5.04 -11.35 -0.61
C GLN A 219 3.98 -10.48 -1.32
N ALA A 220 3.45 -11.02 -2.41
CA ALA A 220 2.16 -10.61 -2.99
C ALA A 220 1.18 -11.79 -2.88
N LEU A 221 0.10 -11.63 -2.15
CA LEU A 221 -0.81 -12.71 -1.76
C LEU A 221 -2.24 -12.41 -2.19
N PHE A 222 -2.83 -13.29 -2.99
CA PHE A 222 -4.18 -13.17 -3.51
C PHE A 222 -5.03 -14.35 -3.05
N ILE A 223 -5.99 -14.10 -2.16
CA ILE A 223 -6.79 -15.15 -1.49
C ILE A 223 -8.28 -14.99 -1.82
N ASP A 224 -8.93 -16.07 -2.24
CA ASP A 224 -10.40 -16.15 -2.35
C ASP A 224 -11.05 -15.00 -3.13
N ASN A 225 -10.36 -14.55 -4.17
CA ASN A 225 -10.84 -13.48 -5.03
C ASN A 225 -11.75 -14.04 -6.13
N GLY A 226 -12.84 -13.34 -6.43
CA GLY A 226 -13.77 -13.67 -7.50
C GLY A 226 -13.24 -13.24 -8.86
N LYS A 227 -13.82 -12.18 -9.43
CA LYS A 227 -13.36 -11.58 -10.68
C LYS A 227 -12.29 -10.53 -10.40
N LEU A 228 -11.02 -10.91 -10.45
CA LEU A 228 -9.92 -9.96 -10.25
C LEU A 228 -9.02 -9.94 -11.47
N ALA A 229 -8.88 -8.77 -12.08
CA ALA A 229 -7.94 -8.54 -13.17
C ALA A 229 -6.63 -7.95 -12.64
N LEU A 230 -5.51 -8.59 -12.95
CA LEU A 230 -4.16 -8.10 -12.77
C LEU A 230 -3.63 -7.73 -14.14
N ASP A 231 -3.50 -6.43 -14.42
CA ASP A 231 -3.17 -5.92 -15.76
C ASP A 231 -1.98 -4.96 -15.73
N GLY A 232 -0.91 -5.28 -16.46
CA GLY A 232 0.22 -4.35 -16.61
C GLY A 232 1.03 -4.12 -15.34
N ASN A 233 1.09 -5.07 -14.41
CA ASN A 233 1.81 -4.93 -13.14
C ASN A 233 3.28 -5.37 -13.24
N ASN A 234 4.17 -4.77 -12.45
CA ASN A 234 5.54 -5.22 -12.26
C ASN A 234 5.64 -5.93 -10.90
N VAL A 235 5.87 -7.25 -10.91
CA VAL A 235 5.78 -8.08 -9.71
C VAL A 235 7.19 -8.53 -9.30
N ARG A 236 7.79 -7.76 -8.39
CA ARG A 236 9.13 -7.99 -7.83
C ARG A 236 9.12 -8.61 -6.43
N SER A 237 7.93 -8.89 -5.91
CA SER A 237 7.76 -9.61 -4.65
C SER A 237 8.51 -10.94 -4.71
N LYS A 238 9.24 -11.30 -3.66
CA LYS A 238 10.01 -12.56 -3.65
C LYS A 238 9.12 -13.78 -3.90
N ARG A 239 7.95 -13.79 -3.27
CA ARG A 239 6.92 -14.82 -3.40
C ARG A 239 5.61 -14.20 -3.87
N VAL A 240 4.96 -14.84 -4.83
CA VAL A 240 3.61 -14.50 -5.27
C VAL A 240 2.73 -15.72 -5.09
N GLU A 241 1.61 -15.54 -4.40
CA GLU A 241 0.70 -16.64 -4.10
C GLU A 241 -0.72 -16.33 -4.59
N PHE A 242 -1.31 -17.29 -5.29
CA PHE A 242 -2.73 -17.32 -5.61
C PHE A 242 -3.34 -18.52 -4.88
N ARG A 243 -4.26 -18.23 -3.95
CA ARG A 243 -4.87 -19.24 -3.09
C ARG A 243 -6.39 -19.15 -3.13
N ASN A 244 -7.02 -20.30 -3.36
CA ASN A 244 -8.43 -20.51 -3.09
C ASN A 244 -8.57 -21.48 -1.91
N THR A 245 -9.47 -21.18 -0.99
CA THR A 245 -9.85 -22.03 0.16
C THR A 245 -11.10 -22.87 -0.14
N ALA A 246 -11.86 -22.50 -1.17
CA ALA A 246 -13.01 -23.23 -1.69
C ALA A 246 -12.82 -23.59 -3.17
N SER A 247 -13.44 -24.69 -3.60
CA SER A 247 -13.39 -25.21 -4.99
C SER A 247 -14.26 -24.40 -5.94
N VAL A 248 -14.02 -23.09 -6.02
CA VAL A 248 -14.77 -22.13 -6.87
C VAL A 248 -14.01 -21.73 -8.14
N GLY A 249 -12.81 -22.26 -8.38
CA GLY A 249 -12.04 -21.94 -9.57
C GLY A 249 -11.20 -20.67 -9.43
N PHE A 250 -10.14 -20.60 -10.23
CA PHE A 250 -9.53 -19.33 -10.66
C PHE A 250 -10.28 -18.66 -11.83
N ASN A 251 -11.51 -19.13 -12.17
CA ASN A 251 -12.23 -18.76 -13.40
C ASN A 251 -12.53 -17.25 -13.54
N GLY A 252 -12.50 -16.49 -12.45
CA GLY A 252 -12.65 -15.03 -12.47
C GLY A 252 -11.34 -14.26 -12.52
N LEU A 253 -10.20 -14.90 -12.22
CA LEU A 253 -8.90 -14.26 -12.25
C LEU A 253 -8.41 -14.08 -13.69
N LYS A 254 -7.93 -12.89 -13.99
CA LYS A 254 -7.27 -12.58 -15.27
C LYS A 254 -5.91 -11.99 -14.97
N ILE A 255 -4.85 -12.60 -15.49
CA ILE A 255 -3.49 -12.09 -15.35
C ILE A 255 -2.97 -11.78 -16.73
N THR A 256 -2.85 -10.50 -17.05
CA THR A 256 -2.46 -10.01 -18.36
C THR A 256 -1.32 -9.01 -18.25
N LYS A 257 -0.39 -9.07 -19.20
CA LYS A 257 0.65 -8.03 -19.34
C LYS A 257 1.49 -7.77 -18.10
N CYS A 258 1.62 -8.77 -17.23
CA CYS A 258 2.36 -8.63 -15.99
C CYS A 258 3.82 -9.06 -16.18
N ASP A 259 4.73 -8.32 -15.56
CA ASP A 259 6.16 -8.61 -15.53
C ASP A 259 6.50 -9.32 -14.21
N PHE A 260 6.55 -10.66 -14.24
CA PHE A 260 6.92 -11.46 -13.08
C PHE A 260 8.44 -11.56 -12.96
N ARG A 261 8.97 -10.94 -11.91
CA ARG A 261 10.39 -11.00 -11.51
C ARG A 261 10.60 -11.76 -10.19
N ALA A 262 9.51 -12.28 -9.62
CA ALA A 262 9.48 -13.04 -8.40
C ALA A 262 10.42 -14.26 -8.44
N GLU A 263 10.85 -14.72 -7.27
CA GLU A 263 11.60 -15.96 -7.13
C GLU A 263 10.67 -17.17 -7.22
N LYS A 264 9.47 -17.06 -6.62
CA LYS A 264 8.48 -18.13 -6.55
C LYS A 264 7.06 -17.67 -6.86
N LEU A 265 6.37 -18.49 -7.63
CA LEU A 265 4.93 -18.45 -7.90
C LEU A 265 4.30 -19.70 -7.28
N VAL A 266 3.24 -19.51 -6.50
CA VAL A 266 2.57 -20.59 -5.76
C VAL A 266 1.09 -20.51 -6.07
N LEU A 267 0.53 -21.64 -6.48
CA LEU A 267 -0.87 -21.76 -6.89
C LEU A 267 -1.50 -22.86 -6.07
N SER A 268 -2.53 -22.52 -5.32
CA SER A 268 -3.19 -23.48 -4.43
C SER A 268 -4.70 -23.37 -4.50
N SER A 269 -5.37 -24.51 -4.59
CA SER A 269 -6.82 -24.68 -4.53
C SER A 269 -7.13 -26.00 -3.83
N PRO A 270 -8.30 -26.19 -3.20
CA PRO A 270 -8.64 -27.47 -2.57
C PRO A 270 -8.59 -28.63 -3.57
N GLN A 271 -8.28 -29.83 -3.10
CA GLN A 271 -8.15 -31.01 -3.96
C GLN A 271 -9.45 -31.32 -4.71
N GLY A 272 -9.31 -31.61 -6.01
CA GLY A 272 -10.44 -31.83 -6.92
C GLY A 272 -9.97 -31.89 -8.37
N GLN A 273 -10.82 -31.45 -9.31
CA GLN A 273 -10.36 -31.22 -10.67
C GLN A 273 -9.36 -30.05 -10.69
N PRO A 274 -8.18 -30.20 -11.31
CA PRO A 274 -7.20 -29.12 -11.36
C PRO A 274 -7.78 -27.83 -11.94
N GLU A 275 -7.69 -26.75 -11.18
CA GLU A 275 -8.19 -25.45 -11.60
C GLU A 275 -7.10 -24.69 -12.35
N ARG A 276 -7.43 -24.16 -13.52
CA ARG A 276 -6.47 -23.50 -14.40
C ARG A 276 -6.39 -22.02 -14.10
N LEU A 277 -5.19 -21.52 -13.81
CA LEU A 277 -4.89 -20.09 -13.77
C LEU A 277 -4.09 -19.70 -15.01
N THR A 278 -4.65 -18.81 -15.82
CA THR A 278 -4.01 -18.37 -17.06
C THR A 278 -3.19 -17.10 -16.85
N PHE A 279 -1.93 -17.14 -17.28
CA PHE A 279 -1.04 -16.01 -17.40
C PHE A 279 -0.89 -15.70 -18.89
N ASP A 280 -1.35 -14.54 -19.34
CA ASP A 280 -1.36 -14.19 -20.76
C ASP A 280 -0.54 -12.93 -21.05
N ASP A 281 0.25 -12.97 -22.12
CA ASP A 281 1.15 -11.88 -22.53
C ASP A 281 2.06 -11.44 -21.37
N CYS A 282 2.60 -12.38 -20.58
CA CYS A 282 3.39 -12.08 -19.38
C CYS A 282 4.90 -12.33 -19.60
N PHE A 283 5.74 -11.60 -18.86
CA PHE A 283 7.20 -11.79 -18.82
C PHE A 283 7.62 -12.52 -17.54
N PHE A 284 8.60 -13.43 -17.62
CA PHE A 284 9.02 -14.29 -16.50
C PHE A 284 10.54 -14.25 -16.28
N ARG A 285 11.07 -13.07 -15.93
CA ARG A 285 12.51 -12.86 -15.61
C ARG A 285 13.46 -13.39 -16.69
N GLY A 286 13.09 -13.22 -17.96
CA GLY A 286 13.88 -13.66 -19.13
C GLY A 286 13.72 -15.14 -19.48
N LEU A 287 12.91 -15.90 -18.73
CA LEU A 287 12.53 -17.25 -19.13
C LEU A 287 11.42 -17.17 -20.18
N GLU A 288 11.59 -17.89 -21.29
CA GLU A 288 10.64 -17.94 -22.40
C GLU A 288 9.96 -19.31 -22.54
N ASP A 289 10.69 -20.38 -22.19
CA ASP A 289 10.20 -21.75 -22.28
C ASP A 289 9.23 -22.07 -21.13
N PRO A 290 7.97 -22.46 -21.42
CA PRO A 290 6.96 -22.74 -20.40
C PRO A 290 7.36 -23.83 -19.39
N ASP A 291 8.09 -24.85 -19.82
CA ASP A 291 8.49 -25.96 -18.94
C ASP A 291 9.61 -25.54 -17.98
N THR A 292 10.54 -24.72 -18.45
CA THR A 292 11.56 -24.06 -17.63
C THR A 292 10.91 -23.12 -16.61
N ILE A 293 9.95 -22.29 -17.04
CA ILE A 293 9.20 -21.40 -16.13
C ILE A 293 8.51 -22.22 -15.03
N ARG A 294 7.84 -23.31 -15.40
CA ARG A 294 7.20 -24.20 -14.43
C ARG A 294 8.21 -24.79 -13.45
N LYS A 295 9.31 -25.33 -13.95
CA LYS A 295 10.34 -25.98 -13.13
C LYS A 295 11.02 -25.00 -12.15
N GLU A 296 11.28 -23.77 -12.58
CA GLU A 296 12.08 -22.82 -11.82
C GLU A 296 11.26 -21.91 -10.91
N MET A 297 10.15 -21.38 -11.43
CA MET A 297 9.34 -20.38 -10.73
C MET A 297 8.14 -20.97 -10.02
N LEU A 298 7.48 -21.99 -10.58
CA LEU A 298 6.27 -22.56 -9.98
C LEU A 298 6.63 -23.62 -8.94
N GLU A 299 6.39 -23.30 -7.66
CA GLU A 299 6.65 -24.20 -6.54
C GLU A 299 5.82 -25.48 -6.63
N ASP A 300 4.58 -25.35 -7.10
CA ASP A 300 3.61 -26.44 -7.20
C ASP A 300 3.70 -27.24 -8.51
N SER A 301 4.66 -26.94 -9.39
CA SER A 301 4.79 -27.59 -10.71
C SER A 301 4.95 -29.11 -10.65
N LYS A 302 5.24 -29.68 -9.48
CA LYS A 302 5.40 -31.12 -9.23
C LYS A 302 4.41 -31.69 -8.23
N ASN A 303 3.50 -30.89 -7.70
CA ASN A 303 2.61 -31.30 -6.61
C ASN A 303 1.17 -31.44 -7.11
N SER A 304 0.75 -32.67 -7.44
CA SER A 304 -0.65 -32.96 -7.78
C SER A 304 -1.63 -32.61 -6.66
N ALA A 305 -1.16 -32.37 -5.44
CA ALA A 305 -1.98 -31.95 -4.30
C ALA A 305 -2.32 -30.45 -4.29
N SER A 306 -1.74 -29.63 -5.17
CA SER A 306 -2.00 -28.18 -5.20
C SER A 306 -3.39 -27.81 -5.72
N GLY A 307 -4.07 -28.74 -6.41
CA GLY A 307 -5.39 -28.49 -7.02
C GLY A 307 -5.40 -27.43 -8.12
N ALA A 308 -4.22 -26.95 -8.55
CA ALA A 308 -4.07 -25.80 -9.44
C ALA A 308 -3.04 -26.05 -10.56
N GLU A 309 -3.34 -25.57 -11.76
CA GLU A 309 -2.47 -25.66 -12.94
C GLU A 309 -2.21 -24.26 -13.52
N ALA A 310 -0.93 -23.92 -13.74
CA ALA A 310 -0.56 -22.71 -14.46
C ALA A 310 -0.62 -22.92 -15.98
N VAL A 311 -1.42 -22.11 -16.66
CA VAL A 311 -1.49 -22.05 -18.13
C VAL A 311 -0.77 -20.79 -18.59
N LEU A 312 0.41 -20.97 -19.18
CA LEU A 312 1.24 -19.88 -19.72
C LEU A 312 0.87 -19.66 -21.20
N ARG A 313 0.43 -18.46 -21.54
CA ARG A 313 0.08 -18.03 -22.91
C ARG A 313 0.89 -16.81 -23.30
N SER A 314 1.34 -16.77 -24.55
CA SER A 314 2.03 -15.62 -25.13
C SER A 314 3.19 -15.12 -24.25
N VAL A 315 4.04 -16.02 -23.78
CA VAL A 315 5.19 -15.67 -22.92
C VAL A 315 6.08 -14.67 -23.66
N ARG A 316 6.45 -13.59 -22.99
CA ARG A 316 7.25 -12.52 -23.60
C ARG A 316 8.74 -12.68 -23.33
N PRO A 317 9.58 -12.36 -24.32
CA PRO A 317 11.04 -12.33 -24.15
C PRO A 317 11.51 -11.08 -23.38
N GLN A 318 10.72 -10.01 -23.38
CA GLN A 318 11.06 -8.72 -22.78
C GLN A 318 9.94 -8.21 -21.88
N PRO A 319 10.28 -7.51 -20.77
CA PRO A 319 9.30 -6.92 -19.89
C PRO A 319 8.49 -5.85 -20.62
N HIS A 320 7.23 -5.68 -20.21
CA HIS A 320 6.36 -4.61 -20.69
C HIS A 320 6.79 -3.24 -20.18
N GLY A 321 7.22 -3.16 -18.91
CA GLY A 321 7.56 -1.89 -18.26
C GLY A 321 6.36 -0.98 -18.00
N LEU A 322 5.13 -1.50 -18.04
CA LEU A 322 3.90 -0.71 -17.89
C LEU A 322 3.78 -0.08 -16.49
N ALA A 323 4.18 -0.81 -15.46
CA ALA A 323 4.30 -0.31 -14.09
C ALA A 323 5.69 0.29 -13.78
N GLY A 324 6.45 0.68 -14.83
CA GLY A 324 7.80 1.22 -14.71
C GLY A 324 8.90 0.29 -15.19
N VAL A 325 9.97 0.90 -15.68
CA VAL A 325 11.19 0.20 -16.08
C VAL A 325 12.23 0.37 -14.97
N GLU A 326 12.94 -0.70 -14.62
CA GLU A 326 14.23 -0.54 -13.95
C GLU A 326 15.18 0.14 -14.94
N GLY A 327 15.61 1.36 -14.60
CA GLY A 327 16.83 1.94 -15.12
C GLY A 327 18.04 1.48 -14.31
#